data_AF-A0A354R8M8-F1
#
_entry.id   AF-A0A354R8M8-F1
#
_cell.length_a   1.000
_cell.length_b   1.000
_cell.length_c   1.000
_cell.angle_alpha   90.00
_cell.angle_beta   90.00
_cell.angle_gamma   90.00
#
_symmetry.space_group_name_H-M   'P 1'
#
loop_
_entity.id
_entity.type
_entity.pdbx_description
1 polymer ?
#
loop_
_entity_poly.entity_id
_entity_poly.type
_entity_poly.pdbx_seq_one_letter_code
_entity_poly.pdbx_strand_id
1 'polypeptide(L)'
;SRHVRRLEIEEIALKKEKDPASQKRLEELQAELKTLKAKSDKMTAQWQTEKHALEDVKRVRTQLDEARNRYDIALTRGDNETAARLKYGEIPELEKKLKEHEKDLAKQG
;
A
#
# COMPACT_ATOMS: atom_id res chain seq x y z
N SER A 1 2.85 -8.72 17.89
CA SER A 1 3.62 -9.96 18.20
C SER A 1 3.83 -10.06 19.72
N ARG A 2 3.51 -11.21 20.33
CA ARG A 2 3.65 -11.40 21.81
C ARG A 2 5.10 -11.27 22.29
N HIS A 3 6.06 -11.50 21.40
CA HIS A 3 7.50 -11.45 21.67
C HIS A 3 8.03 -10.01 21.84
N VAL A 4 7.77 -9.09 20.90
CA VAL A 4 8.16 -7.66 21.01
C VAL A 4 7.59 -7.04 22.28
N ARG A 5 6.32 -7.33 22.58
CA ARG A 5 5.67 -6.83 23.80
C ARG A 5 6.31 -7.37 25.09
N ARG A 6 6.86 -8.59 25.07
CA ARG A 6 7.62 -9.15 26.20
C ARG A 6 8.94 -8.40 26.39
N LEU A 7 9.66 -8.14 25.30
CA LEU A 7 10.91 -7.37 25.33
C LEU A 7 10.68 -5.93 25.82
N GLU A 8 9.59 -5.28 25.42
CA GLU A 8 9.24 -3.93 25.91
C GLU A 8 8.94 -3.91 27.43
N ILE A 9 8.31 -4.97 27.96
CA ILE A 9 8.09 -5.09 29.41
C ILE A 9 9.41 -5.31 30.15
N GLU A 10 10.30 -6.16 29.60
CA GLU A 10 11.64 -6.40 30.15
C GLU A 10 12.49 -5.11 30.12
N GLU A 11 12.40 -4.29 29.05
CA GLU A 11 13.04 -2.98 28.98
C GLU A 11 12.60 -2.04 30.12
N ILE A 12 11.30 -1.98 30.40
CA ILE A 12 10.74 -1.14 31.47
C ILE A 12 11.21 -1.63 32.85
N ALA A 13 11.34 -2.94 33.04
CA ALA A 13 11.85 -3.51 34.27
C ALA A 13 13.35 -3.18 34.45
N LEU A 14 14.17 -3.43 33.43
CA LEU A 14 15.62 -3.20 33.49
C LEU A 14 16.00 -1.72 33.63
N LYS A 15 15.18 -0.78 33.13
CA LYS A 15 15.37 0.66 33.34
C LYS A 15 15.34 1.11 34.80
N LYS A 16 14.80 0.29 35.71
CA LYS A 16 14.75 0.58 37.15
C LYS A 16 15.94 -0.01 37.91
N GLU A 17 16.67 -0.94 37.30
CA GLU A 17 17.84 -1.58 37.88
C GLU A 17 19.11 -0.73 37.62
N LYS A 18 20.08 -0.81 38.54
CA LYS A 18 21.32 -0.02 38.47
C LYS A 18 22.59 -0.85 38.42
N ASP A 19 22.49 -2.17 38.52
CA ASP A 19 23.66 -3.03 38.49
C ASP A 19 24.27 -3.14 37.06
N PRO A 20 25.59 -3.37 36.95
CA PRO A 20 26.26 -3.41 35.65
C PRO A 20 25.72 -4.50 34.70
N ALA A 21 25.22 -5.62 35.22
CA ALA A 21 24.69 -6.70 34.40
C ALA A 21 23.34 -6.30 33.76
N SER A 22 22.46 -5.67 34.54
CA SER A 22 21.19 -5.13 34.07
C SER A 22 21.37 -4.02 33.03
N GLN A 23 22.35 -3.13 33.22
CA GLN A 23 22.66 -2.08 32.23
C GLN A 23 23.12 -2.68 30.90
N LYS A 24 24.03 -3.67 30.94
CA LYS A 24 24.48 -4.38 29.74
C LYS A 24 23.32 -5.10 29.03
N ARG A 25 22.47 -5.78 29.79
CA ARG A 25 21.29 -6.46 29.26
C ARG A 25 20.30 -5.47 28.63
N LEU A 26 20.11 -4.30 29.23
CA LEU A 26 19.26 -3.24 28.71
C LEU A 26 19.75 -2.75 27.35
N GLU A 27 21.06 -2.53 27.18
CA GLU A 27 21.65 -2.11 25.90
C GLU A 27 21.43 -3.16 24.80
N GLU A 28 21.70 -4.44 25.10
CA GLU A 28 21.47 -5.55 24.18
C GLU A 28 20.00 -5.64 23.76
N LEU A 29 19.09 -5.53 24.72
CA LEU A 29 17.65 -5.60 24.49
C LEU A 29 17.13 -4.41 23.68
N GLN A 30 17.67 -3.20 23.90
CA GLN A 30 17.32 -2.03 23.10
C GLN A 30 17.79 -2.16 21.64
N ALA A 31 18.98 -2.74 21.42
CA ALA A 31 19.46 -3.03 20.08
C ALA A 31 18.57 -4.07 19.37
N GLU A 32 18.14 -5.11 20.08
CA GLU A 32 17.22 -6.13 19.58
C GLU A 32 15.86 -5.52 19.22
N LEU A 33 15.26 -4.73 20.13
CA LEU A 33 14.00 -4.03 19.89
C LEU A 33 14.07 -3.11 18.68
N LYS A 34 15.16 -2.34 18.54
CA LYS A 34 15.37 -1.46 17.39
C LYS A 34 15.42 -2.24 16.08
N THR A 35 16.09 -3.38 16.07
CA THR A 35 16.19 -4.27 14.90
C THR A 35 14.83 -4.84 14.53
N LEU A 36 14.08 -5.33 15.50
CA LEU A 36 12.74 -5.88 15.30
C LEU A 36 11.75 -4.82 14.81
N LYS A 37 11.78 -3.60 15.38
CA LYS A 37 10.97 -2.46 14.94
C LYS A 37 11.30 -2.05 13.51
N ALA A 38 12.58 -1.88 13.19
CA ALA A 38 13.01 -1.54 11.82
C ALA A 38 12.56 -2.57 10.78
N LYS A 39 12.62 -3.87 11.11
CA LYS A 39 12.12 -4.95 10.23
C LYS A 39 10.60 -4.86 10.06
N SER A 40 9.87 -4.62 11.14
CA SER A 40 8.41 -4.45 11.11
C SER A 40 8.00 -3.23 10.28
N ASP A 41 8.70 -2.11 10.45
CA ASP A 41 8.42 -0.87 9.74
C ASP A 41 8.69 -1.03 8.24
N LYS A 42 9.80 -1.70 7.87
CA LYS A 42 10.10 -2.04 6.49
C LYS A 42 8.99 -2.89 5.84
N MET A 43 8.57 -3.96 6.52
CA MET A 43 7.50 -4.83 6.02
C MET A 43 6.16 -4.06 5.91
N THR A 44 5.87 -3.20 6.88
CA THR A 44 4.67 -2.37 6.86
C THR A 44 4.70 -1.39 5.69
N ALA A 45 5.84 -0.73 5.44
CA ALA A 45 6.00 0.20 4.32
C ALA A 45 5.87 -0.50 2.95
N GLN A 46 6.41 -1.72 2.81
CA GLN A 46 6.23 -2.54 1.61
C GLN A 46 4.75 -2.88 1.41
N TRP A 47 4.08 -3.39 2.45
CA TRP A 47 2.67 -3.73 2.38
C TRP A 47 1.78 -2.52 2.04
N GLN A 48 2.06 -1.35 2.61
CA GLN A 48 1.30 -0.12 2.29
C GLN A 48 1.49 0.29 0.82
N THR A 49 2.72 0.17 0.30
CA THR A 49 3.01 0.44 -1.12
C THR A 49 2.21 -0.50 -2.03
N GLU A 50 2.26 -1.81 -1.76
CA GLU A 50 1.51 -2.82 -2.52
C GLU A 50 0.00 -2.58 -2.45
N LYS A 51 -0.50 -2.23 -1.26
CA LYS A 51 -1.91 -1.91 -1.04
C LYS A 51 -2.33 -0.70 -1.87
N HIS A 52 -1.56 0.39 -1.85
CA HIS A 52 -1.85 1.58 -2.62
C HIS A 52 -1.85 1.28 -4.13
N ALA A 53 -0.87 0.52 -4.61
CA ALA A 53 -0.82 0.11 -6.02
C ALA A 53 -2.08 -0.69 -6.43
N LEU A 54 -2.54 -1.60 -5.57
CA LEU A 54 -3.77 -2.35 -5.81
C LEU A 54 -5.03 -1.45 -5.80
N GLU A 55 -5.09 -0.47 -4.90
CA GLU A 55 -6.19 0.50 -4.83
C GLU A 55 -6.24 1.39 -6.09
N ASP A 56 -5.08 1.79 -6.61
CA ASP A 56 -4.98 2.56 -7.86
C ASP A 56 -5.51 1.76 -9.06
N VAL A 57 -5.10 0.49 -9.20
CA VAL A 57 -5.61 -0.42 -10.25
C VAL A 57 -7.14 -0.53 -10.16
N LYS A 58 -7.68 -0.78 -8.96
CA LYS A 58 -9.14 -0.89 -8.74
C LYS A 58 -9.88 0.40 -9.12
N ARG A 59 -9.33 1.55 -8.75
CA ARG A 59 -9.92 2.86 -9.06
C ARG A 59 -9.98 3.11 -10.56
N VAL A 60 -8.88 2.90 -11.28
CA VAL A 60 -8.84 3.11 -12.74
C VAL A 60 -9.75 2.13 -13.47
N ARG A 61 -9.82 0.87 -13.01
CA ARG A 61 -10.75 -0.12 -13.58
C ARG A 61 -12.21 0.29 -13.41
N THR A 62 -12.57 0.81 -12.23
CA THR A 62 -13.92 1.33 -11.96
C THR A 62 -14.25 2.51 -12.88
N GLN A 63 -13.32 3.46 -13.04
CA GLN A 63 -13.50 4.60 -13.95
C GLN A 63 -13.65 4.16 -15.42
N LEU A 64 -12.91 3.14 -15.84
CA LEU A 64 -13.00 2.58 -17.19
C LEU A 64 -14.38 1.94 -17.43
N ASP A 65 -14.87 1.17 -16.47
CA ASP A 65 -16.19 0.54 -16.56
C ASP A 65 -17.32 1.60 -16.58
N GLU A 66 -17.20 2.66 -15.78
CA GLU A 66 -18.12 3.80 -15.82
C GLU A 66 -18.06 4.57 -17.14
N ALA A 67 -16.87 4.76 -17.72
CA ALA A 67 -16.70 5.42 -19.02
C ALA A 67 -17.32 4.59 -20.15
N ARG A 68 -17.16 3.26 -20.12
CA ARG A 68 -17.79 2.33 -21.07
C ARG A 68 -19.32 2.35 -20.96
N ASN A 69 -19.85 2.33 -19.74
CA ASN A 69 -21.29 2.45 -19.53
C ASN A 69 -21.84 3.80 -20.04
N ARG A 70 -21.14 4.91 -19.77
CA ARG A 70 -21.51 6.23 -20.31
C ARG A 70 -21.49 6.25 -21.84
N TYR A 71 -20.54 5.55 -22.46
CA TYR A 71 -20.46 5.43 -23.92
C TYR A 71 -21.67 4.68 -24.49
N ASP A 72 -22.05 3.56 -23.91
CA ASP A 72 -23.23 2.78 -24.34
C ASP A 72 -24.54 3.57 -24.17
N ILE A 73 -24.65 4.30 -23.07
CA ILE A 73 -25.78 5.22 -22.82
C ILE A 73 -25.81 6.32 -23.89
N ALA A 74 -24.67 6.93 -24.22
CA ALA A 74 -24.57 7.98 -25.23
C ALA A 74 -25.00 7.46 -26.62
N LEU A 75 -24.54 6.27 -27.01
CA LEU A 75 -24.97 5.62 -28.26
C LEU A 75 -26.48 5.39 -28.29
N THR A 76 -27.06 4.87 -27.20
CA THR A 76 -28.49 4.60 -27.10
C THR A 76 -29.32 5.88 -27.20
N ARG A 77 -28.79 7.01 -26.70
CA ARG A 77 -29.44 8.33 -26.76
C ARG A 77 -29.19 9.09 -28.06
N GLY A 78 -28.36 8.56 -28.96
CA GLY A 78 -27.93 9.27 -30.18
C GLY A 78 -26.99 10.44 -29.93
N ASP A 79 -26.39 10.53 -28.73
CA ASP A 79 -25.39 11.54 -28.40
C ASP A 79 -24.02 11.13 -28.97
N ASN A 80 -23.86 11.39 -30.27
CA ASN A 80 -22.68 11.01 -31.03
C ASN A 80 -21.42 11.78 -30.60
N GLU A 81 -21.57 13.01 -30.10
CA GLU A 81 -20.44 13.83 -29.64
C GLU A 81 -19.84 13.25 -28.36
N THR A 82 -20.68 12.97 -27.35
CA THR A 82 -20.23 12.32 -26.12
C THR A 82 -19.66 10.94 -26.39
N ALA A 83 -20.30 10.15 -27.25
CA ALA A 83 -19.80 8.84 -27.64
C ALA A 83 -18.40 8.92 -28.28
N ALA A 84 -18.18 9.86 -29.21
CA ALA A 84 -16.87 10.05 -29.83
C ALA A 84 -15.79 10.49 -28.81
N ARG A 85 -16.11 11.43 -27.92
CA ARG A 85 -15.18 11.88 -26.87
C ARG A 85 -14.77 10.74 -25.93
N LEU A 86 -15.73 9.90 -25.52
CA LEU A 86 -15.44 8.76 -24.65
C LEU A 86 -14.62 7.70 -25.38
N LYS A 87 -15.00 7.33 -26.60
CA LYS A 87 -14.35 6.28 -27.39
C LYS A 87 -12.91 6.61 -27.80
N TYR A 88 -12.65 7.86 -28.19
CA TYR A 88 -11.36 8.26 -28.74
C TYR A 88 -10.49 9.07 -27.76
N GLY A 89 -11.02 9.44 -26.60
CA GLY A 89 -10.29 10.14 -25.55
C GLY A 89 -10.23 9.33 -24.26
N GLU A 90 -11.31 9.43 -23.47
CA GLU A 90 -11.30 9.00 -22.07
C GLU A 90 -11.07 7.48 -21.88
N ILE A 91 -11.72 6.63 -22.68
CA ILE A 91 -11.59 5.17 -22.58
C ILE A 91 -10.15 4.73 -22.92
N PRO A 92 -9.55 5.09 -24.07
CA PRO A 92 -8.16 4.75 -24.37
C PRO A 92 -7.15 5.24 -23.33
N GLU A 93 -7.36 6.43 -22.77
CA GLU A 93 -6.49 6.95 -21.71
C GLU A 93 -6.57 6.11 -20.43
N LEU A 94 -7.78 5.72 -20.02
CA LEU A 94 -8.00 4.86 -18.86
C LEU A 94 -7.45 3.45 -19.07
N GLU A 95 -7.60 2.88 -20.28
CA GLU A 95 -7.00 1.59 -20.64
C GLU A 95 -5.47 1.62 -20.57
N LYS A 96 -4.85 2.71 -21.06
CA LYS A 96 -3.41 2.90 -20.96
C LYS A 96 -2.95 3.00 -19.51
N LYS A 97 -3.61 3.83 -18.70
CA LYS A 97 -3.30 3.99 -17.26
C LYS A 97 -3.46 2.67 -16.50
N LEU A 98 -4.53 1.91 -16.78
CA LEU A 98 -4.76 0.61 -16.16
C LEU A 98 -3.60 -0.34 -16.44
N LYS A 99 -3.17 -0.42 -17.71
CA LYS A 99 -2.05 -1.27 -18.13
C LYS A 99 -0.73 -0.85 -17.49
N GLU A 100 -0.50 0.45 -17.30
CA GLU A 100 0.68 0.97 -16.60
C GLU A 100 0.67 0.55 -15.12
N HIS A 101 -0.45 0.75 -14.41
CA HIS A 101 -0.58 0.35 -13.01
C HIS A 101 -0.51 -1.16 -12.80
N GLU A 102 -1.11 -1.96 -13.69
CA GLU A 102 -1.00 -3.44 -13.63
C GLU A 102 0.44 -3.90 -13.85
N LYS A 103 1.18 -3.26 -14.77
CA LYS A 103 2.60 -3.55 -14.99
C LYS A 103 3.45 -3.18 -13.78
N ASP A 104 3.15 -2.07 -13.11
CA ASP A 104 3.88 -1.66 -11.92
C ASP A 104 3.58 -2.54 -10.72
N LEU A 105 2.32 -2.97 -10.55
CA LEU A 105 1.93 -3.96 -9.55
C LEU A 105 2.65 -5.30 -9.77
N ALA A 106 2.76 -5.76 -11.03
CA ALA A 106 3.46 -7.01 -11.37
C ALA A 106 4.98 -6.97 -11.15
N LYS A 107 5.60 -5.79 -11.03
CA LYS A 107 7.03 -5.65 -10.66
C LYS A 107 7.25 -5.60 -9.15
N GLN A 108 6.21 -5.34 -8.37
CA GLN A 108 6.29 -5.17 -6.91
C GLN A 108 6.11 -6.48 -6.15
N GLY A 109 5.43 -7.47 -6.75
CA GLY A 109 5.34 -8.85 -6.25
C GLY A 109 6.45 -9.74 -6.80
#